data_AF-A0A4X2KCD3-F1
#
_entry.id   AF-A0A4X2KCD3-F1
#
_cell.length_a   1.000
_cell.length_b   1.000
_cell.length_c   1.000
_cell.angle_alpha   90.00
_cell.angle_beta   90.00
_cell.angle_gamma   90.00
#
_symmetry.space_group_name_H-M   'P 1'
#
loop_
_entity.id
_entity.type
_entity.pdbx_description
1 polymer ?
#
loop_
_entity_poly.entity_id
_entity_poly.type
_entity_poly.pdbx_seq_one_letter_code
_entity_poly.pdbx_strand_id
1 'polypeptide(L)'
;MRRSPSLASFRPPPGAEVTYAQTSVLFHLLATLEAPLPFLFCGGGDMPSRLRKTRKLRGHVSHGHGRIGKHRKHPGGRGNAGGLHHHRINFDKYHPGYFGKVGMRHYHLKKNQSYCPTVNLDKLWTLVSEQTRINAAKNKEGLAPIIDVVRSGYYKVLGKGKLPKQPVIVKAKFFSRRAEEKIKGVGGACVLVA
;
A
#
# COMPACT_ATOMS: atom_id res chain seq x y z
N MET A 1 -5.91 -34.19 12.15
CA MET A 1 -4.95 -34.21 11.02
C MET A 1 -5.57 -33.47 9.84
N ARG A 2 -5.11 -32.25 9.52
CA ARG A 2 -5.48 -31.53 8.30
C ARG A 2 -4.19 -30.97 7.69
N ARG A 3 -3.86 -31.42 6.48
CA ARG A 3 -2.64 -31.11 5.72
C ARG A 3 -2.68 -29.64 5.27
N SER A 4 -1.55 -28.96 5.41
CA SER A 4 -1.26 -27.62 4.86
C SER A 4 -1.14 -27.66 3.33
N PRO A 5 -1.53 -26.60 2.58
CA PRO A 5 -1.36 -26.55 1.14
C PRO A 5 0.09 -26.18 0.77
N SER A 6 0.67 -26.92 -0.17
CA SER A 6 1.99 -26.71 -0.75
C SER A 6 2.01 -25.48 -1.68
N LEU A 7 3.04 -24.65 -1.54
CA LEU A 7 3.39 -23.55 -2.46
C LEU A 7 3.66 -24.10 -3.86
N ALA A 8 2.94 -23.59 -4.86
CA ALA A 8 3.20 -23.83 -6.27
C ALA A 8 4.45 -23.04 -6.71
N SER A 9 5.46 -23.75 -7.21
CA SER A 9 6.66 -23.19 -7.82
C SER A 9 6.38 -22.69 -9.22
N PHE A 10 6.62 -21.40 -9.46
CA PHE A 10 6.57 -20.76 -10.78
C PHE A 10 7.84 -21.15 -11.57
N ARG A 11 7.69 -21.87 -12.70
CA ARG A 11 8.78 -22.12 -13.67
C ARG A 11 8.70 -21.10 -14.81
N PRO A 12 9.80 -20.45 -15.21
CA PRO A 12 9.86 -19.73 -16.49
C PRO A 12 10.14 -20.70 -17.67
N PRO A 13 9.67 -20.37 -18.89
CA PRO A 13 9.73 -21.24 -20.07
C PRO A 13 11.12 -21.30 -20.75
N PRO A 14 11.43 -22.38 -21.50
CA PRO A 14 12.73 -22.60 -22.14
C PRO A 14 12.77 -21.97 -23.54
N GLY A 15 13.86 -21.27 -23.87
CA GLY A 15 14.08 -20.74 -25.21
C GLY A 15 15.02 -19.52 -25.27
N ALA A 16 16.28 -19.69 -24.86
CA ALA A 16 17.35 -18.77 -25.19
C ALA A 16 18.68 -19.54 -25.23
N GLU A 17 19.01 -20.07 -26.42
CA GLU A 17 20.34 -20.55 -26.76
C GLU A 17 21.27 -19.35 -26.91
N VAL A 18 22.44 -19.39 -26.26
CA VAL A 18 23.59 -18.58 -26.66
C VAL A 18 24.80 -19.50 -26.69
N THR A 19 25.45 -19.46 -27.84
CA THR A 19 26.43 -20.38 -28.39
C THR A 19 27.81 -20.23 -27.78
N TYR A 20 28.50 -21.36 -27.69
CA TYR A 20 29.86 -21.54 -27.21
C TYR A 20 30.83 -21.48 -28.40
N ALA A 21 31.74 -20.51 -28.42
CA ALA A 21 32.93 -20.54 -29.27
C ALA A 21 34.03 -19.60 -28.76
N GLN A 22 35.26 -20.12 -28.71
CA GLN A 22 36.56 -19.42 -28.66
C GLN A 22 36.90 -18.69 -27.34
N THR A 23 38.07 -18.86 -26.72
CA THR A 23 39.37 -19.35 -27.19
C THR A 23 40.25 -19.72 -26.00
N SER A 24 40.89 -20.86 -26.14
CA SER A 24 41.99 -21.38 -25.37
C SER A 24 43.31 -20.68 -25.75
N VAL A 25 43.72 -19.61 -25.08
CA VAL A 25 45.15 -19.23 -24.99
C VAL A 25 45.40 -18.42 -23.71
N LEU A 26 45.62 -19.10 -22.58
CA LEU A 26 46.31 -18.55 -21.40
C LEU A 26 46.54 -19.67 -20.37
N PHE A 27 46.94 -20.85 -20.86
CA PHE A 27 47.19 -22.03 -20.03
C PHE A 27 48.63 -22.14 -19.50
N HIS A 28 49.54 -21.21 -19.81
CA HIS A 28 50.92 -21.28 -19.35
C HIS A 28 51.48 -19.89 -19.02
N LEU A 29 51.19 -19.37 -17.82
CA LEU A 29 52.11 -18.57 -17.00
C LEU A 29 51.41 -18.25 -15.67
N LEU A 30 52.14 -18.34 -14.54
CA LEU A 30 51.70 -18.12 -13.15
C LEU A 30 51.08 -19.33 -12.42
N ALA A 31 51.78 -20.45 -12.44
CA ALA A 31 51.89 -21.30 -11.25
C ALA A 31 52.99 -20.70 -10.35
N THR A 32 52.60 -19.95 -9.31
CA THR A 32 53.29 -19.73 -8.02
C THR A 32 52.66 -18.54 -7.34
N LEU A 33 51.81 -18.79 -6.34
CA LEU A 33 51.73 -18.09 -5.05
C LEU A 33 50.51 -18.63 -4.30
N GLU A 34 50.81 -19.41 -3.26
CA GLU A 34 49.87 -19.75 -2.20
C GLU A 34 49.35 -18.47 -1.55
N ALA A 35 48.05 -18.26 -1.64
CA ALA A 35 47.30 -17.51 -0.65
C ALA A 35 45.92 -18.15 -0.54
N PRO A 36 45.56 -18.78 0.60
CA PRO A 36 44.21 -19.28 0.79
C PRO A 36 43.27 -18.08 0.85
N LEU A 37 42.54 -17.85 -0.25
CA LEU A 37 41.37 -16.98 -0.26
C LEU A 37 40.50 -17.40 0.93
N PRO A 38 40.12 -16.47 1.83
CA PRO A 38 39.23 -16.81 2.91
C PRO A 38 37.95 -17.29 2.25
N PHE A 39 37.66 -18.56 2.47
CA PHE A 39 36.38 -19.20 2.21
C PHE A 39 35.32 -18.24 2.74
N LEU A 40 34.67 -17.50 1.83
CA LEU A 40 33.56 -16.63 2.17
C LEU A 40 32.46 -17.59 2.61
N PHE A 41 32.45 -17.88 3.90
CA PHE A 41 31.37 -18.55 4.60
C PHE A 41 30.19 -17.57 4.65
N CYS A 42 29.68 -17.20 3.48
CA CYS A 42 28.44 -16.46 3.34
C CYS A 42 27.30 -17.48 3.45
N GLY A 43 27.03 -17.85 4.70
CA GLY A 43 25.98 -18.78 5.06
C GLY A 43 25.62 -18.72 6.55
N GLY A 44 26.08 -17.69 7.27
CA GLY A 44 25.57 -17.37 8.61
C GLY A 44 24.18 -16.74 8.48
N GLY A 45 23.18 -17.56 8.13
CA GLY A 45 21.79 -17.13 8.13
C GLY A 45 21.47 -16.47 9.46
N ASP A 46 21.01 -15.22 9.41
CA ASP A 46 20.66 -14.40 10.57
C ASP A 46 19.72 -15.21 11.46
N MET A 47 20.23 -15.81 12.55
CA MET A 47 19.44 -16.69 13.41
C MET A 47 18.36 -15.83 14.07
N PRO A 48 17.08 -15.91 13.65
CA PRO A 48 16.07 -14.93 14.05
C PRO A 48 15.69 -15.07 15.53
N SER A 49 16.17 -16.12 16.18
CA SER A 49 15.98 -16.40 17.60
C SER A 49 17.02 -15.72 18.50
N ARG A 50 18.14 -15.23 17.96
CA ARG A 50 19.26 -14.68 18.76
C ARG A 50 18.88 -13.42 19.53
N LEU A 51 18.05 -12.56 18.93
CA LEU A 51 17.58 -11.30 19.54
C LEU A 51 16.33 -11.48 20.42
N ARG A 52 15.82 -12.71 20.59
CA ARG A 52 14.61 -12.94 21.41
C ARG A 52 14.93 -12.85 22.90
N LYS A 53 14.04 -12.20 23.65
CA LYS A 53 14.10 -12.10 25.13
C LYS A 53 14.24 -13.47 25.80
N THR A 54 13.67 -14.52 25.22
CA THR A 54 13.77 -15.90 25.70
C THR A 54 15.20 -16.41 25.84
N ARG A 55 16.14 -15.98 24.98
CA ARG A 55 17.55 -16.40 25.08
C ARG A 55 18.22 -15.81 26.32
N LYS A 56 17.92 -14.54 26.64
CA LYS A 56 18.45 -13.85 27.83
C LYS A 56 17.81 -14.34 29.13
N LEU A 57 16.60 -14.89 29.08
CA LEU A 57 15.86 -15.34 30.27
C LEU A 57 16.15 -16.80 30.68
N ARG A 58 16.98 -17.55 29.94
CA ARG A 58 17.43 -18.89 30.36
C ARG A 58 18.27 -18.77 31.64
N GLY A 59 17.98 -19.60 32.64
CA GLY A 59 18.57 -19.52 33.98
C GLY A 59 17.72 -18.73 34.98
N HIS A 60 16.75 -17.92 34.52
CA HIS A 60 15.78 -17.28 35.43
C HIS A 60 14.62 -18.23 35.76
N VAL A 61 14.33 -18.37 37.07
CA VAL A 61 13.35 -19.33 37.62
C VAL A 61 11.93 -19.17 37.05
N SER A 62 11.46 -17.94 36.77
CA SER A 62 10.07 -17.66 36.38
C SER A 62 9.89 -17.08 34.96
N HIS A 63 10.97 -16.97 34.17
CA HIS A 63 10.95 -16.38 32.83
C HIS A 63 10.28 -14.98 32.74
N GLY A 64 10.29 -14.21 33.84
CA GLY A 64 9.73 -12.86 33.89
C GLY A 64 8.21 -12.78 34.15
N HIS A 65 7.57 -13.88 34.56
CA HIS A 65 6.13 -13.91 34.86
C HIS A 65 5.79 -13.86 36.37
N GLY A 66 6.76 -13.45 37.20
CA GLY A 66 6.61 -13.36 38.67
C GLY A 66 6.58 -14.72 39.39
N ARG A 67 6.79 -14.73 40.71
CA ARG A 67 6.76 -15.96 41.53
C ARG A 67 5.34 -16.36 41.93
N ILE A 68 4.51 -15.38 42.31
CA ILE A 68 3.17 -15.60 42.88
C ILE A 68 2.11 -15.71 41.78
N GLY A 69 2.00 -14.68 40.91
CA GLY A 69 0.95 -14.61 39.89
C GLY A 69 0.99 -15.74 38.86
N LYS A 70 2.22 -16.12 38.43
CA LYS A 70 2.52 -17.16 37.42
C LYS A 70 1.83 -16.94 36.07
N HIS A 71 2.41 -17.50 35.00
CA HIS A 71 1.75 -17.49 33.70
C HIS A 71 0.75 -18.64 33.62
N ARG A 72 -0.53 -18.34 33.85
CA ARG A 72 -1.65 -19.30 33.77
C ARG A 72 -2.30 -19.26 32.39
N LYS A 73 -3.15 -20.25 32.08
CA LYS A 73 -3.68 -20.47 30.73
C LYS A 73 -4.62 -19.35 30.25
N HIS A 74 -5.68 -19.02 30.99
CA HIS A 74 -6.68 -18.01 30.58
C HIS A 74 -7.29 -17.26 31.77
N PRO A 75 -6.54 -16.38 32.47
CA PRO A 75 -7.14 -15.49 33.44
C PRO A 75 -8.06 -14.47 32.73
N GLY A 76 -9.29 -14.29 33.21
CA GLY A 76 -10.27 -13.34 32.65
C GLY A 76 -11.06 -13.83 31.43
N GLY A 77 -10.85 -15.07 30.98
CA GLY A 77 -11.57 -15.67 29.84
C GLY A 77 -10.75 -15.71 28.56
N ARG A 78 -11.41 -15.98 27.43
CA ARG A 78 -10.79 -16.09 26.10
C ARG A 78 -11.38 -15.04 25.16
N GLY A 79 -10.53 -14.42 24.34
CA GLY A 79 -10.96 -13.40 23.37
C GLY A 79 -11.63 -12.21 24.07
N ASN A 80 -12.79 -11.79 23.55
CA ASN A 80 -13.54 -10.62 24.04
C ASN A 80 -14.54 -10.97 25.18
N ALA A 81 -14.27 -12.05 25.93
CA ALA A 81 -15.12 -12.44 27.06
C ALA A 81 -15.12 -11.36 28.16
N GLY A 82 -16.27 -11.23 28.85
CA GLY A 82 -16.41 -10.31 29.98
C GLY A 82 -16.56 -8.84 29.61
N GLY A 83 -16.75 -8.49 28.33
CA GLY A 83 -16.75 -7.09 27.89
C GLY A 83 -17.84 -6.20 28.49
N LEU A 84 -18.94 -6.78 28.99
CA LEU A 84 -19.98 -6.06 29.77
C LEU A 84 -19.87 -6.27 31.29
N HIS A 85 -19.01 -7.18 31.73
CA HIS A 85 -18.90 -7.59 33.13
C HIS A 85 -17.52 -7.17 33.67
N HIS A 86 -16.62 -8.12 33.93
CA HIS A 86 -15.32 -7.87 34.56
C HIS A 86 -14.29 -7.15 33.67
N HIS A 87 -14.51 -7.06 32.36
CA HIS A 87 -13.70 -6.26 31.43
C HIS A 87 -14.41 -4.99 30.94
N ARG A 88 -15.53 -4.59 31.57
CA ARG A 88 -16.34 -3.44 31.18
C ARG A 88 -15.55 -2.14 31.06
N ILE A 89 -14.72 -1.84 32.06
CA ILE A 89 -13.92 -0.60 32.10
C ILE A 89 -13.02 -0.49 30.86
N ASN A 90 -12.49 -1.60 30.35
CA ASN A 90 -11.65 -1.59 29.15
C ASN A 90 -12.46 -1.28 27.88
N PHE A 91 -13.67 -1.81 27.76
CA PHE A 91 -14.53 -1.57 26.60
C PHE A 91 -15.11 -0.15 26.62
N ASP A 92 -15.60 0.31 27.76
CA ASP A 92 -16.21 1.64 27.87
C ASP A 92 -15.16 2.76 27.69
N LYS A 93 -13.91 2.53 28.14
CA LYS A 93 -12.83 3.52 28.03
C LYS A 93 -12.26 3.65 26.63
N TYR A 94 -12.00 2.53 25.95
CA TYR A 94 -11.26 2.53 24.68
C TYR A 94 -12.15 2.30 23.45
N HIS A 95 -13.33 1.70 23.62
CA HIS A 95 -14.22 1.32 22.51
C HIS A 95 -15.68 1.68 22.81
N PRO A 96 -16.00 2.98 23.04
CA PRO A 96 -17.38 3.40 23.24
C PRO A 96 -18.21 3.10 21.97
N GLY A 97 -19.41 2.55 22.17
CA GLY A 97 -20.30 2.15 21.07
C GLY A 97 -20.05 0.74 20.51
N TYR A 98 -19.14 -0.04 21.10
CA TYR A 98 -18.94 -1.45 20.72
C TYR A 98 -20.19 -2.30 20.95
N PHE A 99 -20.90 -2.04 22.05
CA PHE A 99 -22.17 -2.69 22.36
C PHE A 99 -23.34 -1.81 21.89
N GLY A 100 -24.24 -2.40 21.10
CA GLY A 100 -25.43 -1.73 20.60
C GLY A 100 -25.76 -2.10 19.16
N LYS A 101 -26.90 -1.63 18.68
CA LYS A 101 -27.33 -1.77 17.28
C LYS A 101 -27.68 -0.38 16.75
N VAL A 102 -27.07 -0.01 15.62
CA VAL A 102 -27.28 1.29 14.97
C VAL A 102 -27.57 1.08 13.48
N GLY A 103 -28.51 1.87 12.93
CA GLY A 103 -28.82 1.89 11.50
C GLY A 103 -29.67 0.72 10.99
N MET A 104 -29.83 0.66 9.66
CA MET A 104 -30.61 -0.35 8.95
C MET A 104 -29.70 -1.36 8.25
N ARG A 105 -30.12 -2.64 8.19
CA ARG A 105 -29.35 -3.71 7.54
C ARG A 105 -29.57 -3.71 6.03
N HIS A 106 -28.51 -3.58 5.24
CA HIS A 106 -28.54 -3.70 3.78
C HIS A 106 -28.08 -5.10 3.34
N TYR A 107 -29.00 -5.91 2.80
CA TYR A 107 -28.68 -7.24 2.29
C TYR A 107 -28.01 -7.17 0.91
N HIS A 108 -27.15 -8.15 0.59
CA HIS A 108 -26.47 -8.26 -0.72
C HIS A 108 -25.83 -6.96 -1.23
N LEU A 109 -25.02 -6.31 -0.39
CA LEU A 109 -24.35 -5.06 -0.74
C LEU A 109 -23.37 -5.24 -1.92
N LYS A 110 -23.68 -4.62 -3.06
CA LYS A 110 -22.82 -4.56 -4.25
C LYS A 110 -22.01 -3.27 -4.24
N LYS A 111 -20.78 -3.31 -3.71
CA LYS A 111 -19.90 -2.12 -3.60
C LYS A 111 -19.57 -1.46 -4.94
N ASN A 112 -19.59 -2.21 -6.04
CA ASN A 112 -19.29 -1.70 -7.38
C ASN A 112 -20.33 -0.69 -7.87
N GLN A 113 -21.59 -0.81 -7.44
CA GLN A 113 -22.65 0.16 -7.80
C GLN A 113 -22.46 1.49 -7.07
N SER A 114 -22.00 1.44 -5.82
CA SER A 114 -21.63 2.63 -5.03
C SER A 114 -20.23 3.15 -5.31
N TYR A 115 -19.54 2.64 -6.33
CA TYR A 115 -18.17 3.02 -6.63
C TYR A 115 -18.11 4.44 -7.22
N CYS A 116 -17.63 5.39 -6.41
CA CYS A 116 -17.48 6.78 -6.82
C CYS A 116 -16.16 7.36 -6.26
N PRO A 117 -15.01 7.02 -6.86
CA PRO A 117 -13.73 7.61 -6.50
C PRO A 117 -13.72 9.12 -6.81
N THR A 118 -13.26 9.92 -5.84
CA THR A 118 -13.28 11.37 -5.90
C THR A 118 -11.87 11.95 -6.07
N VAL A 119 -11.73 13.00 -6.88
CA VAL A 119 -10.51 13.80 -7.01
C VAL A 119 -10.80 15.27 -6.69
N ASN A 120 -9.84 15.97 -6.09
CA ASN A 120 -9.95 17.40 -5.77
C ASN A 120 -9.21 18.26 -6.82
N LEU A 121 -9.53 19.55 -6.89
CA LEU A 121 -8.95 20.48 -7.87
C LEU A 121 -7.43 20.66 -7.74
N ASP A 122 -6.91 20.60 -6.51
CA ASP A 122 -5.47 20.71 -6.21
C ASP A 122 -4.63 19.64 -6.92
N LYS A 123 -5.20 18.45 -7.12
CA LYS A 123 -4.52 17.31 -7.74
C LYS A 123 -4.81 17.15 -9.23
N LEU A 124 -5.72 17.93 -9.82
CA LEU A 124 -6.05 17.78 -11.25
C LEU A 124 -4.83 17.94 -12.16
N TRP A 125 -3.95 18.89 -11.85
CA TRP A 125 -2.72 19.12 -12.61
C TRP A 125 -1.63 18.05 -12.42
N THR A 126 -1.77 17.17 -11.43
CA THR A 126 -0.87 16.02 -11.25
C THR A 126 -1.25 14.82 -12.10
N LEU A 127 -2.47 14.78 -12.65
CA LEU A 127 -2.93 13.71 -13.54
C LEU A 127 -2.33 13.83 -14.95
N VAL A 128 -1.77 14.99 -15.28
CA VAL A 128 -1.18 15.30 -16.57
C VAL A 128 0.34 15.41 -16.40
N SER A 129 1.09 15.12 -17.46
CA SER A 129 2.53 15.32 -17.46
C SER A 129 2.89 16.81 -17.29
N GLU A 130 4.04 17.08 -16.67
CA GLU A 130 4.51 18.44 -16.45
C GLU A 130 4.76 19.21 -17.75
N GLN A 131 5.14 18.50 -18.81
CA GLN A 131 5.33 19.05 -20.15
C GLN A 131 4.04 19.69 -20.68
N THR A 132 2.90 18.99 -20.56
CA THR A 132 1.60 19.53 -21.00
C THR A 132 1.19 20.73 -20.16
N ARG A 133 1.48 20.74 -18.85
CA ARG A 133 1.22 21.89 -17.98
C ARG A 133 2.04 23.12 -18.39
N ILE A 134 3.33 22.94 -18.68
CA ILE A 134 4.21 24.04 -19.10
C ILE A 134 3.81 24.56 -20.49
N ASN A 135 3.45 23.67 -21.41
CA ASN A 135 3.01 24.05 -22.75
C ASN A 135 1.67 24.81 -22.69
N ALA A 136 0.72 24.35 -21.87
CA ALA A 136 -0.53 25.08 -21.63
C ALA A 136 -0.31 26.46 -21.00
N ALA A 137 0.76 26.64 -20.22
CA ALA A 137 1.13 27.95 -19.67
C ALA A 137 1.69 28.91 -20.74
N LYS A 138 2.44 28.37 -21.71
CA LYS A 138 3.15 29.14 -22.75
C LYS A 138 2.26 29.45 -23.95
N ASN A 139 1.33 28.57 -24.28
CA ASN A 139 0.46 28.69 -25.46
C ASN A 139 -0.63 29.74 -25.21
N LYS A 140 -0.54 30.86 -25.93
CA LYS A 140 -1.51 31.97 -25.87
C LYS A 140 -2.73 31.78 -26.78
N GLU A 141 -2.73 30.76 -27.63
CA GLU A 141 -3.73 30.51 -28.69
C GLU A 141 -5.05 29.88 -28.19
N GLY A 142 -5.32 29.87 -26.87
CA GLY A 142 -6.59 29.39 -26.33
C GLY A 142 -6.79 27.86 -26.36
N LEU A 143 -5.77 27.10 -26.76
CA LEU A 143 -5.76 25.63 -26.70
C LEU A 143 -5.64 25.15 -25.24
N ALA A 144 -6.77 24.88 -24.60
CA ALA A 144 -6.82 24.35 -23.24
C ALA A 144 -6.59 22.83 -23.20
N PRO A 145 -5.76 22.30 -22.27
CA PRO A 145 -5.56 20.87 -22.12
C PRO A 145 -6.83 20.19 -21.61
N ILE A 146 -7.09 18.98 -22.14
CA ILE A 146 -8.19 18.12 -21.71
C ILE A 146 -7.67 17.19 -20.62
N ILE A 147 -8.25 17.28 -19.44
CA ILE A 147 -7.99 16.37 -18.33
C ILE A 147 -9.15 15.39 -18.23
N ASP A 148 -8.90 14.15 -18.65
CA ASP A 148 -9.84 13.05 -18.48
C ASP A 148 -9.61 12.36 -17.13
N VAL A 149 -10.46 12.68 -16.16
CA VAL A 149 -10.35 12.08 -14.82
C VAL A 149 -10.88 10.64 -14.80
N VAL A 150 -11.74 10.26 -15.74
CA VAL A 150 -12.30 8.92 -15.84
C VAL A 150 -11.22 7.94 -16.27
N ARG A 151 -10.38 8.34 -17.23
CA ARG A 151 -9.19 7.56 -17.63
C ARG A 151 -8.22 7.35 -16.46
N SER A 152 -8.10 8.34 -15.58
CA SER A 152 -7.30 8.24 -14.36
C SER A 152 -8.00 7.47 -13.22
N GLY A 153 -9.21 6.95 -13.44
CA GLY A 153 -9.95 6.12 -12.49
C GLY A 153 -10.80 6.89 -11.48
N TYR A 154 -11.08 8.18 -11.70
CA TYR A 154 -11.92 9.02 -10.85
C TYR A 154 -13.25 9.38 -11.53
N TYR A 155 -14.34 9.40 -10.76
CA TYR A 155 -15.67 9.70 -11.31
C TYR A 155 -16.17 11.08 -10.91
N LYS A 156 -15.81 11.56 -9.70
CA LYS A 156 -16.33 12.82 -9.17
C LYS A 156 -15.23 13.83 -8.85
N VAL A 157 -15.41 15.07 -9.33
CA VAL A 157 -14.49 16.18 -9.06
C VAL A 157 -15.04 17.08 -7.94
N LEU A 158 -14.24 17.27 -6.90
CA LEU A 158 -14.54 18.03 -5.70
C LEU A 158 -13.77 19.37 -5.67
N GLY A 159 -14.39 20.39 -5.08
CA GLY A 159 -13.90 21.78 -5.13
C GLY A 159 -12.85 22.18 -4.08
N LYS A 160 -12.14 21.24 -3.44
CA LYS A 160 -11.07 21.60 -2.47
C LYS A 160 -9.84 22.11 -3.24
N GLY A 161 -9.22 23.18 -2.74
CA GLY A 161 -8.03 23.78 -3.33
C GLY A 161 -8.32 24.96 -4.28
N LYS A 162 -7.26 25.46 -4.91
CA LYS A 162 -7.28 26.52 -5.93
C LYS A 162 -6.63 25.98 -7.20
N LEU A 163 -7.19 26.33 -8.35
CA LEU A 163 -6.56 26.06 -9.63
C LEU A 163 -5.62 27.23 -9.98
N PRO A 164 -4.50 26.97 -10.69
CA PRO A 164 -3.72 28.04 -11.31
C PRO A 164 -4.60 28.78 -12.33
N LYS A 165 -4.25 30.04 -12.63
CA LYS A 165 -4.94 30.90 -13.62
C LYS A 165 -4.66 30.43 -15.07
N GLN A 166 -4.99 29.18 -15.38
CA GLN A 166 -4.79 28.54 -16.68
C GLN A 166 -6.09 27.81 -17.05
N PRO A 167 -6.67 28.07 -18.23
CA PRO A 167 -7.92 27.43 -18.64
C PRO A 167 -7.72 25.93 -18.80
N VAL A 168 -8.70 25.14 -18.35
CA VAL A 168 -8.66 23.68 -18.38
C VAL A 168 -10.02 23.10 -18.71
N ILE A 169 -10.04 22.06 -19.55
CA ILE A 169 -11.26 21.30 -19.86
C ILE A 169 -11.22 20.01 -19.05
N VAL A 170 -12.16 19.83 -18.13
CA VAL A 170 -12.20 18.62 -17.27
C VAL A 170 -13.35 17.73 -17.71
N LYS A 171 -13.05 16.46 -18.02
CA LYS A 171 -14.04 15.42 -18.34
C LYS A 171 -14.26 14.51 -17.13
N ALA A 172 -15.46 14.51 -16.57
CA ALA A 172 -15.82 13.68 -15.41
C ALA A 172 -17.28 13.22 -15.46
N LYS A 173 -17.65 12.24 -14.64
CA LYS A 173 -19.05 11.81 -14.51
C LYS A 173 -19.88 12.75 -13.64
N PHE A 174 -19.27 13.25 -12.56
CA PHE A 174 -19.93 14.12 -11.60
C PHE A 174 -19.03 15.30 -11.21
N PHE A 175 -19.64 16.47 -11.03
CA PHE A 175 -18.98 17.64 -10.47
C PHE A 175 -19.71 18.09 -9.21
N SER A 176 -18.96 18.73 -8.30
CA SER A 176 -19.56 19.49 -7.21
C SER A 176 -19.79 20.94 -7.64
N ARG A 177 -20.84 21.58 -7.13
CA ARG A 177 -21.16 23.00 -7.45
C ARG A 177 -19.94 23.93 -7.31
N ARG A 178 -19.22 23.83 -6.18
CA ARG A 178 -18.00 24.62 -5.92
C ARG A 178 -16.85 24.30 -6.87
N ALA A 179 -16.76 23.08 -7.39
CA ALA A 179 -15.76 22.73 -8.39
C ALA A 179 -16.07 23.39 -9.73
N GLU A 180 -17.34 23.35 -10.16
CA GLU A 180 -17.78 23.98 -11.40
C GLU A 180 -17.57 25.50 -11.37
N GLU A 181 -17.99 26.16 -10.29
CA GLU A 181 -17.80 27.61 -10.09
C GLU A 181 -16.32 28.01 -10.23
N LYS A 182 -15.41 27.22 -9.65
CA LYS A 182 -13.97 27.47 -9.72
C LYS A 182 -13.36 27.18 -11.09
N ILE A 183 -13.79 26.10 -11.76
CA ILE A 183 -13.30 25.76 -13.10
C ILE A 183 -13.76 26.84 -14.10
N LYS A 184 -15.03 27.25 -14.04
CA LYS A 184 -15.57 28.35 -14.85
C LYS A 184 -14.89 29.68 -14.53
N GLY A 185 -14.62 29.96 -13.25
CA GLY A 185 -13.91 31.17 -12.82
C GLY A 185 -12.46 31.28 -13.31
N VAL A 186 -11.83 30.15 -13.67
CA VAL A 186 -10.48 30.10 -14.28
C VAL A 186 -10.54 30.15 -15.82
N GLY A 187 -11.74 30.18 -16.41
CA GLY A 187 -11.95 30.12 -17.85
C GLY A 187 -11.89 28.70 -18.42
N GLY A 188 -12.08 27.69 -17.56
CA GLY A 188 -12.20 26.29 -17.96
C GLY A 188 -13.62 25.84 -18.24
N ALA A 189 -13.76 24.64 -18.79
CA ALA A 189 -15.05 24.01 -19.08
C ALA A 189 -15.19 22.66 -18.36
N CYS A 190 -16.41 22.36 -17.90
CA CYS A 190 -16.76 21.06 -17.31
C CYS A 190 -17.54 20.25 -18.33
N VAL A 191 -17.00 19.09 -18.73
CA VAL A 191 -17.65 18.17 -19.68
C VAL A 191 -18.09 16.92 -18.93
N LEU A 192 -19.38 16.61 -19.01
CA LEU A 192 -19.96 15.42 -18.41
C LEU A 192 -19.76 14.22 -19.33
N VAL A 193 -19.38 13.09 -18.74
CA VAL A 193 -19.19 11.80 -19.42
C VAL A 193 -20.00 10.72 -18.69
N ALA A 194 -20.59 9.78 -19.43
CA ALA A 194 -21.42 8.71 -18.87
C ALA A 194 -20.61 7.57 -18.24
#